data_AF-A0A1A2NQT3-F1
#
_entry.id   AF-A0A1A2NQT3-F1
#
_cell.length_a   1.000
_cell.length_b   1.000
_cell.length_c   1.000
_cell.angle_alpha   90.00
_cell.angle_beta   90.00
_cell.angle_gamma   90.00
#
_symmetry.space_group_name_H-M   'P 1'
#
loop_
_entity.id
_entity.type
_entity.pdbx_description
1 polymer ?
#
loop_
_entity_poly.entity_id
_entity_poly.type
_entity_poly.pdbx_seq_one_letter_code
_entity_poly.pdbx_strand_id
1 'polypeptide(L)' 'MTYNGKTSEWKFGEVTGAVPKIFQERTQADGTRICHHALHAASSVVVDLLLCGPDAETGQAGKLAGQIAAKVSQ' A
#
# COMPACT_ATOMS: atom_id res chain seq x y z
N MET A 1 16.08 -2.37 3.93
CA MET A 1 15.54 -1.63 5.10
C MET A 1 16.02 -2.31 6.36
N THR A 2 16.61 -1.58 7.31
CA THR A 2 17.07 -2.15 8.58
C THR A 2 16.11 -1.76 9.71
N TYR A 3 15.62 -2.75 10.45
CA TYR A 3 14.71 -2.57 11.59
C TYR A 3 15.07 -3.55 12.70
N ASN A 4 15.24 -3.08 13.94
CA ASN A 4 15.68 -3.88 15.09
C ASN A 4 16.92 -4.74 14.82
N GLY A 5 17.94 -4.18 14.16
CA GLY A 5 19.17 -4.89 13.80
C GLY A 5 19.03 -5.95 12.71
N LYS A 6 17.84 -6.13 12.13
CA LYS A 6 17.59 -7.02 10.99
C LYS A 6 17.51 -6.20 9.71
N THR A 7 18.29 -6.59 8.70
CA THR A 7 18.21 -6.03 7.36
C THR A 7 17.30 -6.90 6.52
N SER A 8 16.23 -6.33 5.99
CA SER A 8 15.36 -6.96 4.99
C SER A 8 15.52 -6.25 3.66
N GLU A 9 15.78 -7.04 2.62
CA GLU A 9 15.74 -6.59 1.23
C GLU A 9 14.30 -6.67 0.71
N TRP A 10 13.94 -5.73 -0.15
CA TRP A 10 12.59 -5.60 -0.72
C TRP A 10 12.71 -5.35 -2.22
N LYS A 11 11.93 -6.10 -3.00
CA LYS A 11 11.65 -5.82 -4.40
C LYS A 11 10.40 -4.97 -4.48
N PHE A 12 10.48 -3.83 -5.18
CA PHE A 12 9.34 -2.97 -5.43
C PHE A 12 8.78 -3.23 -6.82
N GLY A 13 7.46 -3.31 -6.92
CA GLY A 13 6.75 -3.35 -8.18
C GLY A 13 6.63 -1.97 -8.81
N GLU A 14 6.13 -1.95 -10.05
CA GLU A 14 5.77 -0.72 -10.75
C GLU A 14 4.71 0.06 -9.97
N VAL A 15 4.79 1.39 -10.04
CA VAL A 15 3.72 2.25 -9.55
C VAL A 15 2.58 2.21 -10.57
N THR A 16 1.38 1.88 -10.11
CA THR A 16 0.18 1.76 -10.94
C THR A 16 -0.94 2.64 -10.40
N GLY A 17 -2.09 2.65 -11.09
CA GLY A 17 -3.22 3.50 -10.75
C GLY A 17 -3.19 4.83 -11.52
N ALA A 18 -4.06 5.74 -11.12
CA ALA A 18 -4.24 7.05 -11.74
C ALA A 18 -4.75 8.05 -10.70
N VAL A 19 -4.51 9.35 -10.91
CA VAL A 19 -5.02 10.40 -10.02
C VAL A 19 -6.53 10.19 -9.76
N PRO A 20 -6.99 10.25 -8.49
CA PRO A 20 -6.28 10.69 -7.29
C PRO A 20 -5.64 9.56 -6.45
N LYS A 21 -5.49 8.35 -7.01
CA LYS A 21 -5.06 7.15 -6.27
C LYS A 21 -4.02 6.30 -7.01
N ILE A 22 -2.87 6.09 -6.36
CA ILE A 22 -1.77 5.26 -6.89
C ILE A 22 -1.48 4.07 -5.98
N PHE A 23 -0.87 3.04 -6.55
CA PHE A 23 -0.55 1.79 -5.88
C PHE A 23 0.88 1.38 -6.13
N GLN A 24 1.50 0.74 -5.14
CA GLN A 24 2.77 0.06 -5.32
C GLN A 24 2.80 -1.22 -4.47
N GLU A 25 3.16 -2.33 -5.10
CA GLU A 25 3.46 -3.56 -4.37
C GLU A 25 4.93 -3.57 -3.93
N ARG A 26 5.19 -4.16 -2.77
CA ARG A 26 6.55 -4.56 -2.38
C ARG A 26 6.55 -5.97 -1.82
N THR A 27 7.57 -6.72 -2.21
CA THR A 27 7.77 -8.12 -1.81
C THR A 27 9.12 -8.23 -1.14
N GLN A 28 9.14 -8.80 0.06
CA GLN A 28 10.38 -9.07 0.78
C GLN A 28 11.20 -10.09 -0.02
N ALA A 29 12.53 -9.96 -0.03
CA ALA A 29 13.40 -10.77 -0.91
C ALA A 29 13.28 -12.28 -0.67
N ASP A 30 12.92 -12.70 0.54
CA ASP A 30 12.65 -14.10 0.89
C ASP A 30 11.26 -14.60 0.44
N GLY A 31 10.44 -13.73 -0.17
CA GLY A 31 9.09 -14.04 -0.64
C GLY A 31 8.05 -14.24 0.47
N THR A 32 8.44 -14.13 1.74
CA THR A 32 7.55 -14.44 2.89
C THR A 32 6.51 -13.37 3.16
N ARG A 33 6.71 -12.17 2.61
CA ARG A 33 5.86 -11.01 2.87
C ARG A 33 5.66 -10.20 1.61
N ILE A 34 4.41 -10.07 1.22
CA ILE A 34 3.94 -9.16 0.19
C ILE A 34 3.12 -8.07 0.89
N CYS A 35 3.33 -6.83 0.45
CA CYS A 35 2.56 -5.68 0.91
C CYS A 35 2.07 -4.87 -0.28
N HIS A 36 0.81 -4.45 -0.23
CA HIS A 36 0.19 -3.55 -1.19
C HIS A 36 0.03 -2.17 -0.55
N HIS A 37 0.73 -1.18 -1.11
CA HIS A 37 0.63 0.21 -0.71
C HIS A 37 -0.37 0.93 -1.61
N ALA A 38 -1.27 1.69 -1.01
CA ALA A 38 -2.20 2.58 -1.69
C ALA A 38 -2.07 4.00 -1.11
N LEU A 39 -1.86 4.98 -1.97
CA LEU A 39 -1.95 6.40 -1.65
C LEU A 39 -3.17 6.98 -2.35
N HIS A 40 -4.05 7.67 -1.61
CA HIS A 40 -5.23 8.32 -2.17
C HIS A 40 -5.38 9.73 -1.61
N ALA A 41 -5.38 10.74 -2.47
CA ALA A 41 -5.69 12.12 -2.09
C ALA A 41 -7.21 12.35 -2.09
N ALA A 42 -7.74 12.92 -1.00
CA ALA A 42 -9.15 13.28 -0.86
C ALA A 42 -9.26 14.63 -0.13
N SER A 43 -9.69 15.69 -0.83
CA SER A 43 -9.68 17.07 -0.32
C SER A 43 -8.29 17.47 0.19
N SER A 44 -8.16 17.89 1.45
CA SER A 44 -6.91 18.22 2.14
C SER A 44 -6.24 17.04 2.85
N VAL A 45 -6.74 15.81 2.68
CA VAL A 45 -6.23 14.62 3.36
C VAL A 45 -5.59 13.65 2.37
N VAL A 46 -4.46 13.07 2.76
CA VAL A 46 -3.85 11.93 2.08
C VAL A 46 -4.11 10.67 2.91
N VAL A 47 -4.79 9.70 2.30
CA VAL A 47 -4.91 8.35 2.85
C VAL A 47 -3.69 7.57 2.44
N ASP A 48 -2.85 7.23 3.41
CA ASP A 48 -1.69 6.35 3.27
C ASP A 48 -2.00 4.99 3.90
N LEU A 49 -2.10 3.95 3.07
CA LEU A 49 -2.49 2.61 3.49
C LEU A 49 -1.52 1.55 2.97
N LEU A 50 -0.88 0.87 3.91
CA LEU A 50 -0.06 -0.30 3.64
C LEU A 50 -0.75 -1.57 4.18
N LEU A 51 -1.16 -2.45 3.28
CA LEU A 51 -1.74 -3.75 3.64
C LEU A 51 -0.71 -4.85 3.39
N CYS A 52 -0.36 -5.62 4.41
CA CYS A 52 0.54 -6.77 4.29
C CYS A 52 -0.12 -8.03 4.85
N GLY A 53 0.12 -9.19 4.25
CA GLY A 53 -0.32 -10.46 4.81
C GLY A 53 -0.46 -11.53 3.72
N PRO A 54 -0.58 -12.80 4.12
CA PRO A 54 -0.81 -13.89 3.18
C PRO A 54 -2.15 -13.75 2.44
N ASP A 55 -3.15 -13.13 3.10
CA ASP A 55 -4.49 -12.90 2.55
C ASP A 55 -4.67 -11.48 1.98
N ALA A 56 -3.60 -10.70 1.87
CA ALA A 56 -3.67 -9.38 1.28
C ALA A 56 -3.68 -9.52 -0.24
N GLU A 57 -4.86 -9.44 -0.84
CA GLU A 57 -5.01 -9.60 -2.29
C GLU A 57 -4.71 -8.29 -3.05
N THR A 58 -4.28 -8.44 -4.30
CA THR A 58 -4.14 -7.33 -5.25
C THR A 58 -5.44 -6.54 -5.32
N GLY A 59 -5.36 -5.22 -5.11
CA GLY A 59 -6.50 -4.30 -5.16
C GLY A 59 -7.22 -4.09 -3.82
N GLN A 60 -7.03 -4.96 -2.82
CA GLN A 60 -7.67 -4.82 -1.50
C GLN A 60 -7.23 -3.54 -0.78
N ALA A 61 -5.93 -3.21 -0.83
CA ALA A 61 -5.42 -1.94 -0.31
C ALA A 61 -6.13 -0.73 -0.95
N GLY A 62 -6.38 -0.78 -2.26
CA GLY A 62 -7.07 0.29 -2.98
C GLY A 62 -8.56 0.41 -2.69
N LYS A 63 -9.22 -0.70 -2.33
CA LYS A 63 -10.60 -0.71 -1.82
C LYS A 63 -10.66 -0.06 -0.43
N LEU A 64 -9.78 -0.45 0.48
CA LEU A 64 -9.72 0.12 1.83
C LEU A 64 -9.39 1.62 1.80
N ALA A 65 -8.40 2.03 1.02
CA ALA A 65 -8.05 3.44 0.86
C ALA A 65 -9.23 4.27 0.33
N GLY A 66 -10.02 3.71 -0.60
CA GLY A 66 -11.25 4.34 -1.10
C GLY A 66 -12.35 4.45 -0.05
N GLN A 67 -12.53 3.43 0.79
CA GLN A 67 -13.50 3.47 1.89
C GLN A 67 -13.14 4.52 2.96
N ILE A 68 -11.85 4.68 3.26
CA ILE A 68 -11.36 5.73 4.15
C ILE A 68 -11.56 7.10 3.51
N ALA A 69 -11.18 7.29 2.24
CA ALA A 69 -11.38 8.54 1.52
C ALA A 69 -12.85 8.95 1.46
N ALA A 70 -13.77 8.00 1.29
CA ALA A 70 -15.21 8.26 1.30
C ALA A 70 -15.77 8.70 2.68
N LYS A 71 -15.01 8.51 3.76
CA LYS A 71 -15.33 9.02 5.10
C LYS A 71 -14.77 10.43 5.32
N VAL A 72 -13.69 10.78 4.64
CA VAL A 72 -13.11 12.14 4.67
C VAL A 72 -13.99 13.13 3.90
N SER A 73 -14.58 12.70 2.78
CA SER A 73 -15.41 13.55 1.91
C SER A 73 -16.87 13.69 2.39
N GLN A 74 -17.20 13.32 3.64
CA GLN A 74 -18.52 13.51 4.27
C GLN A 74 -18.57 14.84 5.00
#